data_AF-A0A5J4WQW8-F1
#
_entry.id   AF-A0A5J4WQW8-F1
#
_cell.length_a   1.000
_cell.length_b   1.000
_cell.length_c   1.000
_cell.angle_alpha   90.00
_cell.angle_beta   90.00
_cell.angle_gamma   90.00
#
_symmetry.space_group_name_H-M   'P 1'
#
loop_
_entity.id
_entity.type
_entity.pdbx_description
1 polymer ?
#
loop_
_entity_poly.entity_id
_entity_poly.type
_entity_poly.pdbx_seq_one_letter_code
_entity_poly.pdbx_strand_id
1 'polypeptide(L)'
;KRINEEEINIESIGETSDGSLAAFHLPEYELGVIYITSFAPEDISDFQSNFFDIVKQLSDTTGSFYSKKLLIDLRYNGGGYGRLAYILTRFLFPHVDSPIWEPMDLPKSNIGKIFTKITDFSIRQEQLQELQLDEATGEVIYDYYQQEGSQRTTKYTDDQGTKSSITVDLTKKATFYAGHVDELRQIASDWNLRRKTIWQPKDVTVLLEGLCISTCADFTKIIHQKRAARIVTIGNFGGVQDGDRYNAGTAGGSSIQNSDTVDETYQKFLDDPTFGSTVGFDESDFPGQFYREGTSLSYVDTEFYGITEESKDRLSEFNIFDADFHINFVENYGYQNDWELSDYADLYAGVVTQVDSALNGDESSTQLKMKQNADQSGCFSGEVEIKGWLSQTECLDKVKSDPDSIYGYRCEASQNRNPDGTRSIGKFVKTAEGCIFSNCRPGYSRKWDKCVKDTPLLGETEAEIRPDTLEQEYQEQLKEFEAEEVTTEEEKKTNKWKVVGIVFIVIAVIAVAALVVIVVALLVRWYRKKSNR
;
A
#
# COMPACT_ATOMS: atom_id res chain seq x y z
N LYS A 1 -21.30 2.74 24.48
CA LYS A 1 -22.71 2.33 24.28
C LYS A 1 -22.70 1.49 23.03
N ARG A 2 -23.02 0.19 23.10
CA ARG A 2 -22.87 -0.74 21.97
C ARG A 2 -23.50 -0.14 20.71
N ILE A 3 -22.77 -0.21 19.60
CA ILE A 3 -23.22 0.33 18.31
C ILE A 3 -24.24 -0.62 17.68
N ASN A 4 -24.20 -1.92 18.03
CA ASN A 4 -25.15 -2.96 17.62
C ASN A 4 -25.86 -3.60 18.83
N GLU A 5 -27.13 -3.94 18.66
CA GLU A 5 -27.92 -4.71 19.65
C GLU A 5 -27.74 -6.23 19.49
N GLU A 6 -27.18 -6.69 18.37
CA GLU A 6 -26.80 -8.08 18.12
C GLU A 6 -25.35 -8.36 18.54
N GLU A 7 -25.11 -9.53 19.12
CA GLU A 7 -23.77 -9.99 19.51
C GLU A 7 -22.93 -10.29 18.27
N ILE A 8 -21.82 -9.56 18.09
CA ILE A 8 -20.92 -9.72 16.95
C ILE A 8 -19.95 -10.85 17.28
N ASN A 9 -19.94 -11.91 16.46
CA ASN A 9 -19.01 -13.00 16.65
C ASN A 9 -17.58 -12.57 16.27
N ILE A 10 -16.63 -13.00 17.07
CA ILE A 10 -15.21 -12.75 16.85
C ILE A 10 -14.43 -14.00 17.25
N GLU A 11 -13.67 -14.53 16.32
CA GLU A 11 -12.95 -15.79 16.46
C GLU A 11 -11.46 -15.52 16.43
N SER A 12 -10.72 -15.97 17.45
CA SER A 12 -9.26 -15.90 17.44
C SER A 12 -8.68 -16.94 16.45
N ILE A 13 -7.73 -16.50 15.62
CA ILE A 13 -7.08 -17.32 14.59
C ILE A 13 -5.71 -17.80 15.07
N GLY A 14 -4.96 -16.93 15.73
CA GLY A 14 -3.60 -17.20 16.18
C GLY A 14 -2.97 -15.98 16.82
N GLU A 15 -1.96 -16.22 17.65
CA GLU A 15 -1.14 -15.20 18.31
C GLU A 15 0.29 -15.70 18.48
N THR A 16 1.26 -14.79 18.51
CA THR A 16 2.62 -15.12 18.92
C THR A 16 2.69 -15.31 20.43
N SER A 17 3.68 -16.08 20.88
CA SER A 17 3.84 -16.40 22.32
C SER A 17 4.10 -15.18 23.21
N ASP A 18 4.66 -14.11 22.65
CA ASP A 18 4.95 -12.84 23.30
C ASP A 18 3.84 -11.78 23.11
N GLY A 19 2.76 -12.11 22.39
CA GLY A 19 1.65 -11.21 22.11
C GLY A 19 1.97 -10.05 21.16
N SER A 20 3.14 -10.05 20.48
CA SER A 20 3.52 -9.04 19.48
C SER A 20 2.61 -9.05 18.23
N LEU A 21 1.94 -10.17 17.98
CA LEU A 21 1.00 -10.38 16.88
C LEU A 21 -0.20 -11.20 17.36
N ALA A 22 -1.41 -10.78 16.97
CA ALA A 22 -2.64 -11.53 17.13
C ALA A 22 -3.53 -11.40 15.88
N ALA A 23 -4.46 -12.33 15.68
CA ALA A 23 -5.40 -12.25 14.58
C ALA A 23 -6.79 -12.75 14.93
N PHE A 24 -7.79 -12.12 14.31
CA PHE A 24 -9.20 -12.37 14.55
C PHE A 24 -9.97 -12.48 13.24
N HIS A 25 -11.10 -13.18 13.26
CA HIS A 25 -12.07 -13.22 12.18
C HIS A 25 -13.44 -12.75 12.68
N LEU A 26 -14.10 -11.87 11.93
CA LEU A 26 -15.48 -11.46 12.14
C LEU A 26 -16.33 -11.98 10.96
N PRO A 27 -16.99 -13.14 11.09
CA PRO A 27 -17.69 -13.81 9.99
C PRO A 27 -18.77 -12.95 9.34
N GLU A 28 -19.51 -12.17 10.13
CA GLU A 28 -20.63 -11.33 9.68
C GLU A 28 -20.17 -10.25 8.70
N TYR A 29 -18.89 -9.86 8.77
CA TYR A 29 -18.28 -8.84 7.94
C TYR A 29 -17.33 -9.42 6.88
N GLU A 30 -17.15 -10.75 6.85
CA GLU A 30 -16.10 -11.43 6.08
C GLU A 30 -14.74 -10.74 6.27
N LEU A 31 -14.45 -10.36 7.51
CA LEU A 31 -13.33 -9.50 7.88
C LEU A 31 -12.27 -10.30 8.63
N GLY A 32 -11.04 -10.22 8.14
CA GLY A 32 -9.84 -10.65 8.84
C GLY A 32 -9.22 -9.46 9.54
N VAL A 33 -8.80 -9.63 10.78
CA VAL A 33 -8.06 -8.62 11.54
C VAL A 33 -6.69 -9.18 11.85
N ILE A 34 -5.64 -8.42 11.51
CA ILE A 34 -4.27 -8.66 11.96
C ILE A 34 -3.92 -7.53 12.91
N TYR A 35 -3.77 -7.85 14.20
CA TYR A 35 -3.38 -6.91 15.23
C TYR A 35 -1.88 -7.04 15.51
N ILE A 36 -1.09 -6.04 15.10
CA ILE A 36 0.34 -5.99 15.37
C ILE A 36 0.53 -5.03 16.55
N THR A 37 0.76 -5.57 17.73
CA THR A 37 0.94 -4.77 18.95
C THR A 37 2.35 -4.18 19.03
N SER A 38 3.34 -4.85 18.44
CA SER A 38 4.74 -4.44 18.44
C SER A 38 5.48 -5.01 17.24
N PHE A 39 6.41 -4.24 16.68
CA PHE A 39 7.41 -4.74 15.72
C PHE A 39 8.71 -5.18 16.41
N ALA A 40 8.73 -5.32 17.74
CA ALA A 40 9.84 -5.83 18.52
C ALA A 40 9.47 -7.18 19.16
N PRO A 41 9.19 -8.24 18.39
CA PRO A 41 8.97 -9.57 18.94
C PRO A 41 10.22 -10.09 19.66
N GLU A 42 10.03 -10.96 20.65
CA GLU A 42 11.12 -11.70 21.29
C GLU A 42 11.80 -12.66 20.30
N ASP A 43 11.02 -13.23 19.36
CA ASP A 43 11.49 -14.11 18.29
C ASP A 43 10.93 -13.67 16.92
N ILE A 44 11.82 -13.16 16.06
CA ILE A 44 11.48 -12.65 14.72
C ILE A 44 11.08 -13.79 13.77
N SER A 45 11.60 -14.99 13.95
CA SER A 45 11.27 -16.16 13.13
C SER A 45 9.88 -16.69 13.51
N ASP A 46 9.56 -16.74 14.81
CA ASP A 46 8.21 -17.08 15.30
C ASP A 46 7.18 -16.06 14.80
N PHE A 47 7.49 -14.76 14.89
CA PHE A 47 6.62 -13.69 14.39
C PHE A 47 6.31 -13.85 12.90
N GLN A 48 7.33 -14.03 12.05
CA GLN A 48 7.13 -14.20 10.60
C GLN A 48 6.36 -15.48 10.27
N SER A 49 6.64 -16.58 10.96
CA SER A 49 5.93 -17.86 10.74
C SER A 49 4.44 -17.74 11.09
N ASN A 50 4.11 -17.17 12.25
CA ASN A 50 2.73 -16.93 12.64
C ASN A 50 2.03 -15.94 11.69
N PHE A 51 2.73 -14.88 11.26
CA PHE A 51 2.19 -13.93 10.29
C PHE A 51 1.80 -14.61 8.97
N PHE A 52 2.67 -15.49 8.45
CA PHE A 52 2.37 -16.28 7.27
C PHE A 52 1.14 -17.17 7.47
N ASP A 53 1.07 -17.91 8.57
CA ASP A 53 -0.03 -18.83 8.86
C ASP A 53 -1.37 -18.10 9.01
N ILE A 54 -1.37 -16.92 9.65
CA ILE A 54 -2.54 -16.04 9.75
C ILE A 54 -3.01 -15.61 8.35
N VAL A 55 -2.10 -15.06 7.53
CA VAL A 55 -2.43 -14.59 6.18
C VAL A 55 -2.95 -15.74 5.31
N LYS A 56 -2.35 -16.92 5.42
CA LYS A 56 -2.77 -18.13 4.70
C LYS A 56 -4.18 -18.57 5.10
N GLN A 57 -4.51 -18.54 6.39
CA GLN A 57 -5.86 -18.88 6.87
C GLN A 57 -6.92 -17.88 6.40
N LEU A 58 -6.60 -16.58 6.49
CA LEU A 58 -7.51 -15.50 6.09
C LEU A 58 -7.78 -15.45 4.58
N SER A 59 -6.88 -16.00 3.77
CA SER A 59 -6.98 -15.98 2.29
C SER A 59 -7.42 -17.31 1.67
N ASP A 60 -7.55 -18.37 2.46
CA ASP A 60 -8.04 -19.67 1.98
C ASP A 60 -9.55 -19.59 1.72
N THR A 61 -9.95 -19.55 0.45
CA THR A 61 -11.36 -19.48 0.02
C THR A 61 -12.20 -20.70 0.40
N THR A 62 -11.57 -21.77 0.90
CA THR A 62 -12.25 -22.96 1.40
C THR A 62 -12.28 -23.05 2.92
N GLY A 63 -11.55 -22.17 3.62
CA GLY A 63 -11.44 -22.13 5.08
C GLY A 63 -12.60 -21.40 5.76
N SER A 64 -12.80 -21.69 7.05
CA SER A 64 -13.81 -21.02 7.88
C SER A 64 -13.46 -19.55 8.19
N PHE A 65 -12.18 -19.18 8.08
CA PHE A 65 -11.69 -17.82 8.34
C PHE A 65 -11.51 -16.99 7.07
N TYR A 66 -12.01 -17.47 5.92
CA TYR A 66 -11.89 -16.75 4.67
C TYR A 66 -12.42 -15.33 4.80
N SER A 67 -11.57 -14.36 4.46
CA SER A 67 -11.85 -12.95 4.66
C SER A 67 -11.72 -12.19 3.35
N LYS A 68 -12.81 -11.53 2.94
CA LYS A 68 -12.82 -10.66 1.77
C LYS A 68 -12.19 -9.30 2.06
N LYS A 69 -12.26 -8.86 3.32
CA LYS A 69 -11.66 -7.61 3.80
C LYS A 69 -10.57 -7.91 4.82
N LEU A 70 -9.56 -7.05 4.86
CA LEU A 70 -8.49 -7.09 5.85
C LEU A 70 -8.45 -5.76 6.63
N LEU A 71 -8.38 -5.84 7.95
CA LEU A 71 -8.05 -4.73 8.82
C LEU A 71 -6.73 -5.04 9.51
N ILE A 72 -5.77 -4.12 9.41
CA ILE A 72 -4.48 -4.19 10.09
C ILE A 72 -4.57 -3.19 11.24
N ASP A 73 -4.68 -3.69 12.47
CA ASP A 73 -4.72 -2.87 13.68
C ASP A 73 -3.28 -2.59 14.13
N LEU A 74 -2.92 -1.31 14.18
CA LEU A 74 -1.61 -0.82 14.63
C LEU A 74 -1.75 0.11 15.85
N ARG A 75 -2.91 0.12 16.50
CA ARG A 75 -3.11 0.94 17.68
C ARG A 75 -2.18 0.49 18.80
N TYR A 76 -1.61 1.48 19.45
CA TYR A 76 -0.62 1.42 20.53
C TYR A 76 0.72 0.81 20.12
N ASN A 77 1.01 0.68 18.83
CA ASN A 77 2.25 0.08 18.35
C ASN A 77 3.42 1.09 18.35
N GLY A 78 4.37 0.85 19.25
CA GLY A 78 5.57 1.68 19.44
C GLY A 78 6.70 1.46 18.42
N GLY A 79 6.51 0.61 17.41
CA GLY A 79 7.55 0.23 16.45
C GLY A 79 8.37 -0.98 16.92
N GLY A 80 9.65 -1.03 16.51
CA GLY A 80 10.55 -2.14 16.83
C GLY A 80 11.66 -2.32 15.78
N TYR A 81 11.84 -3.54 15.27
CA TYR A 81 12.85 -3.82 14.25
C TYR A 81 12.44 -3.22 12.90
N GLY A 82 13.19 -2.23 12.40
CA GLY A 82 12.89 -1.51 11.15
C GLY A 82 12.60 -2.43 9.97
N ARG A 83 13.36 -3.53 9.82
CA ARG A 83 13.19 -4.51 8.73
C ARG A 83 11.78 -5.08 8.57
N LEU A 84 11.01 -5.22 9.65
CA LEU A 84 9.70 -5.90 9.58
C LEU A 84 8.66 -5.10 8.80
N ALA A 85 8.67 -3.76 8.86
CA ALA A 85 7.75 -2.93 8.07
C ALA A 85 7.82 -3.27 6.57
N TYR A 86 9.03 -3.36 6.05
CA TYR A 86 9.30 -3.62 4.63
C TYR A 86 8.99 -5.06 4.22
N ILE A 87 9.39 -6.02 5.05
CA ILE A 87 9.14 -7.45 4.84
C ILE A 87 7.63 -7.72 4.79
N LEU A 88 6.87 -7.24 5.78
CA LEU A 88 5.43 -7.42 5.83
C LEU A 88 4.72 -6.70 4.68
N THR A 89 5.14 -5.47 4.34
CA THR A 89 4.55 -4.73 3.21
C THR A 89 4.71 -5.52 1.91
N ARG A 90 5.92 -6.02 1.64
CA ARG A 90 6.20 -6.78 0.42
C ARG A 90 5.39 -8.07 0.34
N PHE A 91 5.21 -8.73 1.47
CA PHE A 91 4.49 -9.99 1.55
C PHE A 91 2.97 -9.80 1.38
N LEU A 92 2.38 -8.83 2.09
CA LEU A 92 0.93 -8.53 2.00
C LEU A 92 0.55 -7.89 0.67
N PHE A 93 1.40 -7.01 0.14
CA PHE A 93 1.11 -6.19 -1.02
C PHE A 93 2.16 -6.39 -2.12
N PRO A 94 2.25 -7.58 -2.73
CA PRO A 94 3.29 -7.89 -3.72
C PRO A 94 3.17 -7.07 -5.02
N HIS A 95 2.07 -6.34 -5.19
CA HIS A 95 1.78 -5.45 -6.32
C HIS A 95 2.25 -4.00 -6.08
N VAL A 96 2.77 -3.71 -4.88
CA VAL A 96 3.42 -2.43 -4.59
C VAL A 96 4.77 -2.41 -5.30
N ASP A 97 4.97 -1.39 -6.12
CA ASP A 97 6.20 -1.22 -6.89
C ASP A 97 7.38 -0.77 -6.01
N SER A 98 8.59 -1.09 -6.46
CA SER A 98 9.82 -0.54 -5.90
C SER A 98 9.93 0.97 -6.17
N PRO A 99 10.61 1.73 -5.30
CA PRO A 99 11.22 1.28 -4.06
C PRO A 99 10.18 1.07 -2.96
N ILE A 100 10.33 -0.01 -2.19
CA ILE A 100 9.64 -0.20 -0.90
C ILE A 100 10.57 0.11 0.27
N TRP A 101 11.85 -0.14 0.08
CA TRP A 101 12.96 0.17 0.96
C TRP A 101 13.23 1.67 0.94
N GLU A 102 13.12 2.35 2.08
CA GLU A 102 13.27 3.80 2.13
C GLU A 102 14.75 4.21 1.94
N PRO A 103 15.01 5.30 1.19
CA PRO A 103 16.32 5.93 1.22
C PRO A 103 16.60 6.47 2.61
N MET A 104 17.86 6.40 3.02
CA MET A 104 18.32 6.79 4.34
C MET A 104 19.63 7.55 4.29
N ASP A 105 19.82 8.47 5.23
CA ASP A 105 21.13 8.96 5.64
C ASP A 105 21.23 9.12 7.16
N LEU A 106 22.44 9.42 7.62
CA LEU A 106 22.77 9.53 9.03
C LEU A 106 23.61 10.79 9.29
N PRO A 107 23.28 11.60 10.31
CA PRO A 107 24.14 12.68 10.77
C PRO A 107 25.49 12.15 11.27
N LYS A 108 26.59 12.68 10.72
CA LYS A 108 27.97 12.34 11.11
C LYS A 108 28.34 12.94 12.47
N SER A 109 27.78 12.33 13.52
CA SER A 109 28.01 12.65 14.92
C SER A 109 28.93 11.61 15.58
N ASN A 110 29.49 11.92 16.75
CA ASN A 110 30.32 10.95 17.48
C ASN A 110 29.54 9.67 17.85
N ILE A 111 28.27 9.81 18.26
CA ILE A 111 27.40 8.67 18.53
C ILE A 111 27.12 7.87 17.25
N GLY A 112 26.79 8.56 16.15
CA GLY A 112 26.61 7.93 14.84
C GLY A 112 27.85 7.17 14.37
N LYS A 113 29.04 7.71 14.62
CA LYS A 113 30.32 7.04 14.34
C LYS A 113 30.43 5.70 15.07
N ILE A 114 30.07 5.64 16.34
CA ILE A 114 30.16 4.41 17.13
C ILE A 114 29.23 3.35 16.53
N PHE A 115 27.93 3.65 16.44
CA PHE A 115 26.94 2.66 16.03
C PHE A 115 27.08 2.25 14.55
N THR A 116 27.30 3.19 13.64
CA THR A 116 27.48 2.84 12.22
C THR A 116 28.74 2.00 12.01
N LYS A 117 29.84 2.28 12.71
CA LYS A 117 31.05 1.45 12.57
C LYS A 117 30.89 0.07 13.17
N ILE A 118 30.17 -0.07 14.28
CA ILE A 118 29.81 -1.38 14.83
C ILE A 118 28.98 -2.17 13.79
N THR A 119 27.98 -1.52 13.19
CA THR A 119 27.17 -2.12 12.12
C THR A 119 28.02 -2.51 10.92
N ASP A 120 28.88 -1.62 10.39
CA ASP A 120 29.81 -1.91 9.30
C ASP A 120 30.72 -3.13 9.61
N PHE A 121 31.22 -3.21 10.86
CA PHE A 121 32.01 -4.34 11.32
C PHE A 121 31.21 -5.63 11.32
N SER A 122 29.99 -5.63 11.87
CA SER A 122 29.10 -6.79 11.90
C SER A 122 28.69 -7.27 10.51
N ILE A 123 28.38 -6.35 9.58
CA ILE A 123 28.03 -6.67 8.18
C ILE A 123 29.17 -7.45 7.51
N ARG A 124 30.44 -7.07 7.77
CA ARG A 124 31.61 -7.76 7.22
C ARG A 124 31.83 -9.16 7.78
N GLN A 125 31.31 -9.46 8.98
CA GLN A 125 31.49 -10.76 9.63
C GLN A 125 30.35 -11.74 9.30
N GLU A 126 29.10 -11.31 9.49
CA GLU A 126 27.97 -12.25 9.62
C GLU A 126 26.84 -12.03 8.61
N GLN A 127 26.75 -10.87 7.94
CA GLN A 127 25.67 -10.55 6.97
C GLN A 127 24.23 -10.87 7.45
N LEU A 128 23.96 -10.85 8.76
CA LEU A 128 22.61 -11.05 9.33
C LEU A 128 21.90 -9.74 9.72
N GLN A 129 22.50 -8.60 9.36
CA GLN A 129 22.11 -7.26 9.81
C GLN A 129 21.39 -6.46 8.72
N GLU A 130 20.75 -5.36 9.13
CA GLU A 130 20.24 -4.35 8.20
C GLU A 130 21.42 -3.74 7.40
N LEU A 131 21.27 -3.65 6.08
CA LEU A 131 22.32 -3.22 5.16
C LEU A 131 22.02 -1.84 4.59
N GLN A 132 23.08 -1.13 4.22
CA GLN A 132 23.01 0.09 3.42
C GLN A 132 23.47 -0.25 2.00
N LEU A 133 22.57 -0.10 1.03
CA LEU A 133 22.89 -0.32 -0.38
C LEU A 133 23.09 1.01 -1.10
N ASP A 134 24.02 1.04 -2.05
CA ASP A 134 24.16 2.17 -2.95
C ASP A 134 22.89 2.33 -3.81
N GLU A 135 22.29 3.53 -3.83
CA GLU A 135 21.04 3.78 -4.56
C GLU A 135 21.14 3.54 -6.08
N ALA A 136 22.34 3.70 -6.66
CA ALA A 136 22.56 3.58 -8.09
C ALA A 136 22.94 2.16 -8.51
N THR A 137 23.77 1.47 -7.72
CA THR A 137 24.29 0.14 -8.06
C THR A 137 23.58 -1.01 -7.35
N GLY A 138 22.93 -0.75 -6.22
CA GLY A 138 22.36 -1.79 -5.35
C GLY A 138 23.40 -2.62 -4.58
N GLU A 139 24.68 -2.23 -4.64
CA GLU A 139 25.76 -2.92 -3.94
C GLU A 139 25.82 -2.53 -2.46
N VAL A 140 26.23 -3.47 -1.61
CA VAL A 140 26.41 -3.24 -0.17
C VAL A 140 27.54 -2.26 0.07
N ILE A 141 27.27 -1.25 0.90
CA ILE A 141 28.26 -0.31 1.41
C ILE A 141 28.81 -0.89 2.73
N TYR A 142 30.11 -1.18 2.77
CA TYR A 142 30.77 -1.80 3.93
C TYR A 142 31.47 -0.79 4.86
N ASP A 143 31.48 0.48 4.49
CA ASP A 143 32.16 1.58 5.17
C ASP A 143 31.25 2.82 5.19
N TYR A 144 29.99 2.62 5.58
CA TYR A 144 28.91 3.57 5.36
C TYR A 144 29.18 4.93 6.04
N TYR A 145 29.76 4.93 7.23
CA TYR A 145 30.10 6.17 7.94
C TYR A 145 31.15 7.03 7.20
N GLN A 146 32.01 6.41 6.37
CA GLN A 146 33.03 7.12 5.57
C GLN A 146 32.46 7.69 4.27
N GLN A 147 31.27 7.26 3.85
CA GLN A 147 30.66 7.77 2.64
C GLN A 147 30.13 9.19 2.87
N GLU A 148 30.75 10.17 2.20
CA GLU A 148 30.37 11.57 2.34
C GLU A 148 29.07 11.88 1.58
N GLY A 149 28.13 12.53 2.26
CA GLY A 149 26.84 12.93 1.72
C GLY A 149 26.65 14.43 1.64
N SER A 150 25.40 14.84 1.79
CA SER A 150 25.00 16.25 1.78
C SER A 150 25.15 16.90 3.16
N GLN A 151 24.99 18.22 3.21
CA GLN A 151 24.85 18.93 4.49
C GLN A 151 23.39 19.29 4.71
N ARG A 152 22.93 19.17 5.97
CA ARG A 152 21.59 19.58 6.35
C ARG A 152 21.65 20.68 7.39
N THR A 153 20.81 21.70 7.19
CA THR A 153 20.74 22.85 8.09
C THR A 153 19.35 22.98 8.69
N THR A 154 19.26 22.84 10.02
CA THR A 154 18.03 23.09 10.79
C THR A 154 18.08 24.49 11.37
N LYS A 155 17.00 25.27 11.20
CA LYS A 155 16.90 26.67 11.66
C LYS A 155 15.68 26.86 12.53
N TYR A 156 15.87 27.50 13.68
CA TYR A 156 14.77 28.09 14.44
C TYR A 156 14.63 29.57 14.07
N THR A 157 13.45 29.95 13.62
CA THR A 157 13.12 31.30 13.12
C THR A 157 11.88 31.78 13.85
N ASP A 158 11.88 33.03 14.30
CA ASP A 158 10.67 33.71 14.79
C ASP A 158 10.40 34.99 13.95
N ASP A 159 9.44 35.81 14.36
CA ASP A 159 9.04 37.06 13.68
C ASP A 159 10.18 38.07 13.49
N GLN A 160 11.29 37.92 14.21
CA GLN A 160 12.49 38.77 14.14
C GLN A 160 13.63 38.10 13.35
N GLY A 161 13.37 36.97 12.68
CA GLY A 161 14.32 36.23 11.85
C GLY A 161 14.94 35.01 12.53
N THR A 162 15.99 34.46 11.92
CA THR A 162 16.67 33.24 12.40
C THR A 162 17.34 33.49 13.75
N LYS A 163 16.98 32.71 14.77
CA LYS A 163 17.55 32.78 16.11
C LYS A 163 18.68 31.81 16.33
N SER A 164 18.56 30.61 15.78
CA SER A 164 19.60 29.60 15.82
C SER A 164 19.58 28.77 14.55
N SER A 165 20.75 28.23 14.21
CA SER A 165 20.95 27.37 13.07
C SER A 165 22.01 26.35 13.44
N ILE A 166 21.80 25.10 13.07
CA ILE A 166 22.80 24.05 13.14
C ILE A 166 22.93 23.42 11.75
N THR A 167 24.15 23.23 11.31
CA THR A 167 24.47 22.51 10.07
C THR A 167 25.25 21.27 10.43
N VAL A 168 24.83 20.13 9.91
CA VAL A 168 25.47 18.83 10.11
C VAL A 168 25.86 18.23 8.76
N ASP A 169 26.99 17.53 8.75
CA ASP A 169 27.37 16.67 7.63
C ASP A 169 26.59 15.36 7.74
N LEU A 170 26.09 14.85 6.61
CA LEU A 170 25.39 13.58 6.53
C LEU A 170 26.27 12.55 5.83
N THR A 171 26.03 11.27 6.11
CA THR A 171 26.50 10.19 5.26
C THR A 171 25.87 10.28 3.87
N LYS A 172 26.46 9.59 2.89
CA LYS A 172 25.85 9.41 1.58
C LYS A 172 24.45 8.78 1.74
N LYS A 173 23.48 9.26 0.97
CA LYS A 173 22.16 8.63 0.89
C LYS A 173 22.30 7.19 0.36
N ALA A 174 21.67 6.24 1.04
CA ALA A 174 21.70 4.81 0.74
C ALA A 174 20.30 4.21 0.88
N THR A 175 20.06 3.05 0.28
CA THR A 175 18.81 2.31 0.47
C THR A 175 18.94 1.42 1.70
N PHE A 176 18.03 1.58 2.67
CA PHE A 176 17.89 0.66 3.80
C PHE A 176 17.44 -0.72 3.32
N TYR A 177 18.14 -1.81 3.64
CA TYR A 177 17.79 -3.12 3.10
C TYR A 177 17.96 -4.28 4.08
N ALA A 178 16.93 -5.12 4.19
CA ALA A 178 16.96 -6.34 4.99
C ALA A 178 16.33 -7.55 4.26
N GLY A 179 16.14 -7.49 2.94
CA GLY A 179 15.48 -8.55 2.18
C GLY A 179 16.27 -9.87 2.08
N HIS A 180 17.58 -9.85 2.38
CA HIS A 180 18.43 -11.05 2.41
C HIS A 180 18.19 -11.94 3.64
N VAL A 181 17.58 -11.41 4.70
CA VAL A 181 17.18 -12.12 5.93
C VAL A 181 15.65 -12.24 6.05
N ASP A 182 14.92 -12.03 4.97
CA ASP A 182 13.47 -12.19 4.90
C ASP A 182 13.11 -13.68 4.86
N GLU A 183 12.59 -14.20 5.99
CA GLU A 183 12.22 -15.60 6.14
C GLU A 183 10.86 -15.91 5.49
N LEU A 184 9.96 -14.92 5.39
CA LEU A 184 8.67 -15.09 4.72
C LEU A 184 8.83 -15.55 3.27
N ARG A 185 9.90 -15.13 2.59
CA ARG A 185 10.23 -15.61 1.23
C ARG A 185 10.43 -17.12 1.18
N GLN A 186 11.08 -17.69 2.18
CA GLN A 186 11.34 -19.12 2.27
C GLN A 186 10.09 -19.87 2.71
N ILE A 187 9.42 -19.39 3.76
CA ILE A 187 8.20 -20.01 4.31
C ILE A 187 7.08 -20.06 3.26
N ALA A 188 6.89 -18.98 2.50
CA ALA A 188 5.85 -18.89 1.49
C ALA A 188 6.22 -19.53 0.14
N SER A 189 7.40 -20.17 0.01
CA SER A 189 7.96 -20.59 -1.28
C SER A 189 7.05 -21.51 -2.09
N ASP A 190 6.36 -22.44 -1.43
CA ASP A 190 5.42 -23.39 -2.05
C ASP A 190 3.96 -22.93 -1.96
N TRP A 191 3.71 -21.71 -1.46
CA TRP A 191 2.34 -21.20 -1.33
C TRP A 191 1.81 -20.72 -2.69
N ASN A 192 0.63 -21.20 -3.08
CA ASN A 192 0.01 -20.91 -4.38
C ASN A 192 -0.38 -19.44 -4.58
N LEU A 193 -0.55 -18.67 -3.50
CA LEU A 193 -0.80 -17.22 -3.55
C LEU A 193 0.47 -16.38 -3.40
N ARG A 194 1.66 -17.00 -3.30
CA ARG A 194 2.94 -16.29 -3.29
C ARG A 194 3.03 -15.37 -4.50
N ARG A 195 3.37 -14.09 -4.27
CA ARG A 195 3.48 -13.04 -5.31
C ARG A 195 2.18 -12.84 -6.12
N LYS A 196 1.02 -13.19 -5.56
CA LYS A 196 -0.31 -12.80 -6.08
C LYS A 196 -0.92 -11.76 -5.14
N THR A 197 -1.68 -10.81 -5.69
CA THR A 197 -2.46 -9.88 -4.87
C THR A 197 -3.51 -10.66 -4.07
N ILE A 198 -3.37 -10.69 -2.75
CA ILE A 198 -4.26 -11.44 -1.85
C ILE A 198 -5.55 -10.65 -1.62
N TRP A 199 -5.41 -9.39 -1.19
CA TRP A 199 -6.50 -8.42 -1.07
C TRP A 199 -6.23 -7.23 -1.97
N GLN A 200 -7.30 -6.67 -2.55
CA GLN A 200 -7.18 -5.41 -3.28
C GLN A 200 -6.99 -4.27 -2.29
N PRO A 201 -6.24 -3.19 -2.63
CA PRO A 201 -6.03 -2.06 -1.72
C PRO A 201 -7.31 -1.46 -1.11
N LYS A 202 -8.40 -1.44 -1.90
CA LYS A 202 -9.73 -1.00 -1.46
C LYS A 202 -10.41 -1.93 -0.45
N ASP A 203 -9.90 -3.12 -0.21
CA ASP A 203 -10.48 -4.07 0.74
C ASP A 203 -9.57 -4.20 1.97
N VAL A 204 -8.52 -3.36 2.05
CA VAL A 204 -7.59 -3.31 3.17
C VAL A 204 -7.67 -1.96 3.89
N THR A 205 -7.74 -2.02 5.22
CA THR A 205 -7.73 -0.86 6.13
C THR A 205 -6.60 -1.00 7.13
N VAL A 206 -5.84 0.06 7.34
CA VAL A 206 -4.87 0.20 8.44
C VAL A 206 -5.48 1.12 9.48
N LEU A 207 -5.64 0.61 10.71
CA LEU A 207 -6.26 1.31 11.83
C LEU A 207 -5.20 1.88 12.77
N LEU A 208 -5.37 3.16 13.10
CA LEU A 208 -4.45 3.96 13.91
C LEU A 208 -5.22 4.81 14.93
N GLU A 209 -4.49 5.44 15.82
CA GLU A 209 -4.89 6.19 17.02
C GLU A 209 -3.94 7.38 17.33
N GLY A 210 -2.83 7.48 16.62
CA GLY A 210 -1.85 8.57 16.71
C GLY A 210 -0.60 8.26 17.54
N LEU A 211 -0.39 7.02 18.00
CA LEU A 211 0.83 6.61 18.73
C LEU A 211 1.73 5.66 17.93
N CYS A 212 1.36 5.37 16.68
CA CYS A 212 2.20 4.65 15.73
C CYS A 212 3.53 5.40 15.48
N ILE A 213 4.63 4.84 15.99
CA ILE A 213 5.98 5.42 15.89
C ILE A 213 7.02 4.41 15.38
N SER A 214 8.20 4.91 14.94
CA SER A 214 9.31 4.08 14.44
C SER A 214 8.84 3.12 13.35
N THR A 215 9.13 1.82 13.43
CA THR A 215 8.73 0.81 12.43
C THR A 215 7.24 0.83 12.08
N CYS A 216 6.36 1.13 13.05
CA CYS A 216 4.93 1.27 12.78
C CYS A 216 4.67 2.44 11.82
N ALA A 217 5.33 3.58 12.09
CA ALA A 217 5.23 4.76 11.26
C ALA A 217 5.77 4.48 9.85
N ASP A 218 6.89 3.77 9.72
CA ASP A 218 7.46 3.39 8.43
C ASP A 218 6.48 2.51 7.64
N PHE A 219 5.95 1.45 8.25
CA PHE A 219 4.95 0.57 7.63
C PHE A 219 3.73 1.36 7.13
N THR A 220 3.17 2.21 7.98
CA THR A 220 2.00 3.03 7.66
C THR A 220 2.30 4.02 6.54
N LYS A 221 3.46 4.67 6.56
CA LYS A 221 3.88 5.63 5.55
C LYS A 221 4.15 4.98 4.21
N ILE A 222 4.76 3.80 4.18
CA ILE A 222 4.97 3.03 2.95
C ILE A 222 3.61 2.68 2.35
N ILE A 223 2.69 2.13 3.14
CA ILE A 223 1.33 1.79 2.70
C ILE A 223 0.61 3.02 2.15
N HIS A 224 0.66 4.16 2.85
CA HIS A 224 0.02 5.39 2.41
C HIS A 224 0.66 5.93 1.11
N GLN A 225 1.99 6.03 1.05
CA GLN A 225 2.72 6.51 -0.13
C GLN A 225 2.45 5.65 -1.37
N LYS A 226 2.37 4.34 -1.19
CA LYS A 226 2.13 3.36 -2.25
C LYS A 226 0.65 3.09 -2.50
N ARG A 227 -0.23 3.73 -1.73
CA ARG A 227 -1.67 3.55 -1.80
C ARG A 227 -2.08 2.07 -1.70
N ALA A 228 -1.40 1.30 -0.86
CA ALA A 228 -1.61 -0.14 -0.72
C ALA A 228 -2.82 -0.52 0.15
N ALA A 229 -3.28 0.39 0.99
CA ALA A 229 -4.47 0.23 1.85
C ALA A 229 -4.98 1.60 2.28
N ARG A 230 -6.21 1.65 2.81
CA ARG A 230 -6.75 2.88 3.41
C ARG A 230 -6.20 3.10 4.80
N ILE A 231 -5.86 4.33 5.12
CA ILE A 231 -5.44 4.74 6.45
C ILE A 231 -6.65 5.31 7.22
N VAL A 232 -7.02 4.67 8.31
CA VAL A 232 -8.12 5.10 9.18
C VAL A 232 -7.55 5.39 10.55
N THR A 233 -7.85 6.59 11.08
CA THR A 233 -7.52 6.94 12.46
C THR A 233 -8.77 7.04 13.31
N ILE A 234 -8.64 6.63 14.57
CA ILE A 234 -9.64 6.77 15.61
C ILE A 234 -9.13 7.72 16.70
N GLY A 235 -10.05 8.47 17.30
CA GLY A 235 -9.74 9.33 18.42
C GLY A 235 -10.61 10.58 18.46
N ASN A 236 -10.71 11.21 19.63
CA ASN A 236 -11.45 12.45 19.83
C ASN A 236 -10.52 13.68 19.82
N PHE A 237 -9.69 13.79 18.78
CA PHE A 237 -8.85 14.97 18.58
C PHE A 237 -9.69 16.06 17.91
N GLY A 238 -10.40 16.85 18.72
CA GLY A 238 -11.35 17.87 18.24
C GLY A 238 -10.80 18.80 17.15
N GLY A 239 -9.51 19.17 17.20
CA GLY A 239 -8.88 20.00 16.16
C GLY A 239 -8.76 19.30 14.80
N VAL A 240 -8.50 17.99 14.80
CA VAL A 240 -8.39 17.19 13.56
C VAL A 240 -9.74 17.05 12.88
N GLN A 241 -10.82 16.96 13.65
CA GLN A 241 -12.18 17.04 13.12
C GLN A 241 -12.47 18.43 12.52
N ASP A 242 -11.77 19.48 12.93
CA ASP A 242 -11.97 20.82 12.38
C ASP A 242 -10.96 21.19 11.28
N GLY A 243 -10.30 20.18 10.70
CA GLY A 243 -9.42 20.32 9.54
C GLY A 243 -7.94 20.41 9.87
N ASP A 244 -7.55 20.26 11.14
CA ASP A 244 -6.13 20.13 11.50
C ASP A 244 -5.53 18.88 10.86
N ARG A 245 -4.22 18.96 10.59
CA ARG A 245 -3.48 17.83 10.02
C ARG A 245 -3.27 16.75 11.07
N TYR A 246 -3.26 15.50 10.61
CA TYR A 246 -2.90 14.33 11.40
C TYR A 246 -1.72 13.65 10.75
N ASN A 247 -0.82 13.09 11.54
CA ASN A 247 0.27 12.29 11.01
C ASN A 247 0.02 10.83 11.33
N ALA A 248 -0.19 10.01 10.30
CA ALA A 248 -0.44 8.58 10.40
C ALA A 248 0.75 7.79 10.96
N GLY A 249 1.93 8.38 11.00
CA GLY A 249 3.06 7.83 11.76
C GLY A 249 4.03 8.93 12.16
N THR A 250 4.39 9.00 13.44
CA THR A 250 5.36 9.99 13.93
C THR A 250 6.74 9.33 14.06
N ALA A 251 7.84 10.10 13.97
CA ALA A 251 9.20 9.54 14.06
C ALA A 251 9.43 8.36 13.08
N GLY A 252 9.16 8.57 11.80
CA GLY A 252 9.38 7.58 10.74
C GLY A 252 10.86 7.47 10.38
N GLY A 253 11.60 6.79 11.23
CA GLY A 253 12.97 6.36 11.03
C GLY A 253 13.20 5.07 11.82
N SER A 254 14.34 4.42 11.53
CA SER A 254 14.65 3.05 11.92
C SER A 254 14.66 2.77 13.45
N SER A 255 15.21 1.61 13.82
CA SER A 255 15.37 1.11 15.18
C SER A 255 15.77 2.20 16.19
N ILE A 256 15.00 2.32 17.28
CA ILE A 256 15.22 3.30 18.33
C ILE A 256 16.51 2.96 19.10
N GLN A 257 17.43 3.91 19.19
CA GLN A 257 18.56 3.87 20.11
C GLN A 257 18.18 4.55 21.42
N ASN A 258 18.78 4.12 22.53
CA ASN A 258 18.54 4.76 23.82
C ASN A 258 19.85 4.88 24.64
N SER A 259 19.76 5.64 25.73
CA SER A 259 20.87 5.85 26.66
C SER A 259 21.46 4.54 27.19
N ASP A 260 20.64 3.52 27.43
CA ASP A 260 21.08 2.26 28.00
C ASP A 260 21.93 1.48 26.99
N THR A 261 21.56 1.51 25.70
CA THR A 261 22.37 0.93 24.62
C THR A 261 23.73 1.60 24.48
N VAL A 262 23.81 2.92 24.68
CA VAL A 262 25.08 3.65 24.71
C VAL A 262 25.93 3.21 25.91
N ASP A 263 25.33 3.13 27.09
CA ASP A 263 26.03 2.72 28.33
C ASP A 263 26.53 1.27 28.23
N GLU A 264 25.73 0.35 27.70
CA GLU A 264 26.13 -1.03 27.45
C GLU A 264 27.30 -1.12 26.46
N THR A 265 27.27 -0.32 25.40
CA THR A 265 28.34 -0.25 24.41
C THR A 265 29.62 0.33 25.01
N TYR A 266 29.49 1.35 25.86
CA TYR A 266 30.61 1.93 26.60
C TYR A 266 31.22 0.92 27.57
N GLN A 267 30.40 0.16 28.30
CA GLN A 267 30.88 -0.87 29.20
C GLN A 267 31.64 -1.98 28.44
N LYS A 268 31.13 -2.42 27.29
CA LYS A 268 31.84 -3.36 26.41
C LYS A 268 33.21 -2.81 25.96
N PHE A 269 33.28 -1.52 25.65
CA PHE A 269 34.54 -0.86 25.32
C PHE A 269 35.52 -0.82 26.52
N LEU A 270 35.03 -0.58 27.74
CA LEU A 270 35.86 -0.59 28.94
C LEU A 270 36.38 -2.00 29.28
N ASP A 271 35.55 -3.02 29.05
CA ASP A 271 35.91 -4.43 29.28
C ASP A 271 36.96 -4.92 28.27
N ASP A 272 36.88 -4.46 27.01
CA ASP A 272 37.87 -4.73 25.96
C ASP A 272 38.15 -3.49 25.09
N PRO A 273 39.16 -2.68 25.43
CA PRO A 273 39.53 -1.51 24.63
C PRO A 273 40.01 -1.85 23.21
N THR A 274 40.42 -3.11 22.95
CA THR A 274 40.85 -3.51 21.61
C THR A 274 39.68 -3.59 20.64
N PHE A 275 38.45 -3.81 21.14
CA PHE A 275 37.22 -3.74 20.36
C PHE A 275 37.06 -2.39 19.66
N GLY A 276 37.16 -1.29 20.42
CA GLY A 276 37.06 0.07 19.87
C GLY A 276 38.11 0.32 18.79
N SER A 277 39.37 -0.08 19.04
CA SER A 277 40.45 0.08 18.04
C SER A 277 40.24 -0.76 16.76
N THR A 278 39.62 -1.94 16.89
CA THR A 278 39.31 -2.85 15.77
C THR A 278 38.18 -2.31 14.91
N VAL A 279 37.13 -1.78 15.55
CA VAL A 279 35.96 -1.20 14.89
C VAL A 279 36.26 0.22 14.37
N GLY A 280 37.16 0.95 15.03
CA GLY A 280 37.65 2.27 14.63
C GLY A 280 36.98 3.43 15.36
N PHE A 281 36.64 3.28 16.64
CA PHE A 281 36.20 4.36 17.53
C PHE A 281 37.02 4.35 18.82
N ASP A 282 36.96 5.44 19.58
CA ASP A 282 37.70 5.58 20.84
C ASP A 282 36.82 6.17 21.95
N GLU A 283 37.36 6.23 23.17
CA GLU A 283 36.65 6.74 24.35
C GLU A 283 36.09 8.16 24.15
N SER A 284 36.76 9.00 23.36
CA SER A 284 36.33 10.39 23.14
C SER A 284 35.11 10.52 22.22
N ASP A 285 34.71 9.44 21.55
CA ASP A 285 33.49 9.40 20.77
C ASP A 285 32.23 9.23 21.66
N PHE A 286 32.37 8.72 22.89
CA PHE A 286 31.23 8.54 23.78
C PHE A 286 30.75 9.88 24.37
N PRO A 287 29.43 10.07 24.52
CA PRO A 287 28.90 11.25 25.17
C PRO A 287 29.27 11.27 26.66
N GLY A 288 29.36 12.47 27.24
CA GLY A 288 29.46 12.61 28.69
C GLY A 288 28.16 12.21 29.39
N GLN A 289 28.24 11.98 30.70
CA GLN A 289 27.08 11.66 31.53
C GLN A 289 26.01 12.77 31.51
N PHE A 290 24.74 12.38 31.63
CA PHE A 290 23.66 13.33 31.81
C PHE A 290 23.86 14.16 33.09
N TYR A 291 23.44 15.43 33.04
CA TYR A 291 23.50 16.33 34.19
C TYR A 291 22.65 15.87 35.40
N ARG A 292 21.66 14.99 35.17
CA ARG A 292 20.77 14.47 36.20
C ARG A 292 20.76 12.95 36.16
N GLU A 293 21.00 12.34 37.32
CA GLU A 293 20.85 10.91 37.53
C GLU A 293 19.41 10.47 37.23
N GLY A 294 19.26 9.29 36.61
CA GLY A 294 17.96 8.75 36.21
C GLY A 294 17.36 9.39 34.94
N THR A 295 18.11 10.22 34.21
CA THR A 295 17.69 10.69 32.89
C THR A 295 17.81 9.56 31.88
N SER A 296 16.72 9.26 31.17
CA SER A 296 16.73 8.37 30.00
C SER A 296 16.40 9.18 28.75
N LEU A 297 17.06 8.85 27.64
CA LEU A 297 16.83 9.44 26.33
C LEU A 297 16.73 8.33 25.30
N SER A 298 15.72 8.42 24.45
CA SER A 298 15.59 7.59 23.24
C SER A 298 15.58 8.50 22.02
N TYR A 299 16.20 8.03 20.94
CA TYR A 299 16.31 8.77 19.68
C TYR A 299 16.39 7.79 18.49
N VAL A 300 16.07 8.30 17.31
CA VAL A 300 16.30 7.61 16.04
C VAL A 300 17.55 8.25 15.43
N ASP A 301 18.55 7.43 15.07
CA ASP A 301 19.82 7.90 14.51
C ASP A 301 19.82 7.97 12.98
N THR A 302 18.88 7.26 12.36
CA THR A 302 18.73 7.10 10.91
C THR A 302 17.55 7.89 10.40
N GLU A 303 17.78 8.65 9.34
CA GLU A 303 16.79 9.50 8.72
C GLU A 303 16.26 8.87 7.46
N PHE A 304 14.98 8.47 7.46
CA PHE A 304 14.33 7.99 6.25
C PHE A 304 13.71 9.10 5.43
N TYR A 305 13.70 8.87 4.13
CA TYR A 305 13.07 9.72 3.12
C TYR A 305 11.91 8.99 2.49
N GLY A 306 10.99 9.75 1.89
CA GLY A 306 9.89 9.16 1.15
C GLY A 306 10.35 8.32 -0.07
N ILE A 307 9.47 7.44 -0.53
CA ILE A 307 9.75 6.46 -1.61
C ILE A 307 9.09 6.81 -2.94
N THR A 308 8.49 7.98 -3.04
CA THR A 308 7.88 8.49 -4.27
C THR A 308 8.72 9.63 -4.83
N GLU A 309 8.60 9.91 -6.13
CA GLU A 309 9.30 11.04 -6.75
C GLU A 309 8.96 12.39 -6.09
N GLU A 310 7.76 12.53 -5.51
CA GLU A 310 7.35 13.75 -4.78
C GLU A 310 7.97 13.83 -3.37
N SER A 311 8.16 12.68 -2.72
CA SER A 311 8.56 12.58 -1.31
C SER A 311 10.03 12.20 -1.08
N LYS A 312 10.79 11.81 -2.11
CA LYS A 312 12.18 11.31 -2.02
C LYS A 312 13.21 12.24 -1.39
N ASP A 313 12.90 13.54 -1.36
CA ASP A 313 13.73 14.57 -0.74
C ASP A 313 13.09 15.14 0.54
N ARG A 314 11.99 14.53 1.00
CA ARG A 314 11.31 14.89 2.25
C ARG A 314 11.59 13.82 3.28
N LEU A 315 12.07 14.25 4.45
CA LEU A 315 12.27 13.39 5.60
C LEU A 315 10.92 12.84 6.09
N SER A 316 10.84 11.51 6.21
CA SER A 316 9.66 10.80 6.67
C SER A 316 9.23 11.27 8.07
N GLU A 317 10.17 11.65 8.94
CA GLU A 317 9.87 12.23 10.27
C GLU A 317 8.97 13.48 10.21
N PHE A 318 9.30 14.43 9.31
CA PHE A 318 8.60 15.73 9.23
C PHE A 318 7.50 15.77 8.19
N ASN A 319 7.53 14.87 7.20
CA ASN A 319 6.48 14.81 6.20
C ASN A 319 5.22 14.19 6.81
N ILE A 320 4.18 15.01 6.91
CA ILE A 320 2.90 14.59 7.49
C ILE A 320 2.11 13.82 6.43
N PHE A 321 1.72 12.59 6.78
CA PHE A 321 0.81 11.75 6.00
C PHE A 321 -0.52 11.70 6.73
N ASP A 322 -1.54 12.32 6.14
CA ASP A 322 -2.86 12.37 6.77
C ASP A 322 -3.59 11.03 6.65
N ALA A 323 -4.52 10.76 7.56
CA ALA A 323 -5.40 9.61 7.39
C ALA A 323 -6.47 9.91 6.34
N ASP A 324 -6.96 8.87 5.67
CA ASP A 324 -8.07 8.97 4.73
C ASP A 324 -9.39 9.23 5.47
N PHE A 325 -9.58 8.56 6.61
CA PHE A 325 -10.75 8.70 7.48
C PHE A 325 -10.37 8.96 8.92
N HIS A 326 -11.19 9.79 9.55
CA HIS A 326 -11.12 10.13 10.96
C HIS A 326 -12.43 9.76 11.61
N ILE A 327 -12.38 8.75 12.48
CA ILE A 327 -13.53 8.25 13.20
C ILE A 327 -13.48 8.80 14.62
N ASN A 328 -14.54 9.50 15.02
CA ASN A 328 -14.67 9.94 16.40
C ASN A 328 -15.02 8.74 17.30
N PHE A 329 -13.99 8.13 17.84
CA PHE A 329 -14.10 7.06 18.83
C PHE A 329 -13.30 7.48 20.06
N VAL A 330 -13.96 7.48 21.22
CA VAL A 330 -13.32 7.86 22.48
C VAL A 330 -12.72 6.60 23.08
N GLU A 331 -11.44 6.38 22.79
CA GLU A 331 -10.63 5.39 23.49
C GLU A 331 -9.86 6.10 24.60
N ASN A 332 -10.11 5.72 25.85
CA ASN A 332 -9.32 6.23 26.96
C ASN A 332 -8.06 5.36 27.09
N TYR A 333 -6.89 5.99 26.99
CA TYR A 333 -5.61 5.29 27.15
C TYR A 333 -5.54 4.54 28.49
N GLY A 334 -5.16 3.26 28.42
CA GLY A 334 -5.01 2.34 29.54
C GLY A 334 -6.24 1.45 29.81
N TYR A 335 -7.41 1.80 29.26
CA TYR A 335 -8.63 0.98 29.44
C TYR A 335 -8.66 -0.24 28.52
N GLN A 336 -7.82 -0.29 27.48
CA GLN A 336 -7.68 -1.45 26.61
C GLN A 336 -7.19 -2.71 27.35
N ASN A 337 -6.54 -2.53 28.51
CA ASN A 337 -6.14 -3.64 29.37
C ASN A 337 -7.34 -4.40 29.97
N ASP A 338 -8.50 -3.75 30.02
CA ASP A 338 -9.75 -4.33 30.52
C ASP A 338 -10.68 -4.76 29.38
N TRP A 339 -10.24 -4.66 28.12
CA TRP A 339 -11.08 -5.02 26.98
C TRP A 339 -11.25 -6.53 26.87
N GLU A 340 -12.50 -6.94 26.74
CA GLU A 340 -12.83 -8.30 26.34
C GLU A 340 -12.85 -8.39 24.81
N LEU A 341 -12.82 -9.61 24.28
CA LEU A 341 -12.87 -9.84 22.84
C LEU A 341 -14.10 -9.18 22.17
N SER A 342 -15.22 -9.08 22.90
CA SER A 342 -16.42 -8.39 22.43
C SER A 342 -16.24 -6.87 22.25
N ASP A 343 -15.37 -6.22 23.03
CA ASP A 343 -15.08 -4.79 22.87
C ASP A 343 -14.28 -4.55 21.57
N TYR A 344 -13.35 -5.45 21.25
CA TYR A 344 -12.64 -5.44 19.97
C TYR A 344 -13.59 -5.67 18.80
N ALA A 345 -14.52 -6.63 18.92
CA ALA A 345 -15.53 -6.86 17.89
C ALA A 345 -16.39 -5.61 17.62
N ASP A 346 -16.88 -4.98 18.68
CA ASP A 346 -17.66 -3.74 18.60
C ASP A 346 -16.86 -2.61 17.93
N LEU A 347 -15.58 -2.47 18.27
CA LEU A 347 -14.70 -1.50 17.62
C LEU A 347 -14.53 -1.79 16.13
N TYR A 348 -14.10 -3.01 15.75
CA TYR A 348 -13.77 -3.33 14.36
C TYR A 348 -15.00 -3.27 13.46
N ALA A 349 -16.12 -3.80 13.94
CA ALA A 349 -17.40 -3.66 13.26
C ALA A 349 -17.82 -2.18 13.13
N GLY A 350 -17.64 -1.39 14.19
CA GLY A 350 -17.90 0.04 14.20
C GLY A 350 -17.05 0.80 13.18
N VAL A 351 -15.77 0.48 13.07
CA VAL A 351 -14.82 1.08 12.10
C VAL A 351 -15.23 0.72 10.67
N VAL A 352 -15.40 -0.57 10.37
CA VAL A 352 -15.72 -1.01 9.00
C VAL A 352 -17.08 -0.49 8.55
N THR A 353 -18.09 -0.52 9.43
CA THR A 353 -19.43 0.02 9.14
C THR A 353 -19.37 1.52 8.84
N GLN A 354 -18.57 2.26 9.61
CA GLN A 354 -18.40 3.71 9.42
C GLN A 354 -17.66 4.06 8.14
N VAL A 355 -16.58 3.34 7.83
CA VAL A 355 -15.88 3.47 6.56
C VAL A 355 -16.83 3.15 5.41
N ASP A 356 -17.51 2.00 5.44
CA ASP A 356 -18.47 1.61 4.40
C ASP A 356 -19.60 2.65 4.23
N SER A 357 -20.11 3.21 5.33
CA SER A 357 -21.17 4.25 5.31
C SER A 357 -20.69 5.56 4.68
N ALA A 358 -19.50 6.03 5.06
CA ALA A 358 -18.90 7.23 4.48
C ALA A 358 -18.64 7.05 2.98
N LEU A 359 -18.18 5.87 2.58
CA LEU A 359 -18.03 5.49 1.19
C LEU A 359 -19.39 5.42 0.48
N ASN A 360 -20.44 5.01 1.17
CA ASN A 360 -21.77 4.99 0.59
C ASN A 360 -22.42 6.38 0.47
N GLY A 361 -21.78 7.45 0.96
CA GLY A 361 -22.38 8.78 0.92
C GLY A 361 -23.65 8.85 1.77
N ASP A 362 -23.75 8.00 2.80
CA ASP A 362 -24.82 8.11 3.78
C ASP A 362 -24.61 9.38 4.62
N GLU A 363 -25.48 10.37 4.40
CA GLU A 363 -25.49 11.66 5.12
C GLU A 363 -25.70 11.50 6.65
N SER A 364 -26.05 10.30 7.12
CA SER A 364 -26.32 10.01 8.53
C SER A 364 -25.06 9.96 9.41
N SER A 365 -23.87 9.84 8.83
CA SER A 365 -22.61 9.77 9.58
C SER A 365 -22.13 11.16 10.06
N THR A 366 -22.93 11.80 10.92
CA THR A 366 -22.59 13.07 11.61
C THR A 366 -21.27 13.01 12.42
N GLN A 367 -20.66 11.84 12.56
CA GLN A 367 -19.39 11.60 13.26
C GLN A 367 -18.17 11.42 12.34
N LEU A 368 -18.35 11.26 11.02
CA LEU A 368 -17.22 11.21 10.07
C LEU A 368 -17.04 12.55 9.39
N LYS A 369 -15.82 13.06 9.46
CA LYS A 369 -15.37 14.16 8.60
C LYS A 369 -14.29 13.64 7.70
N MET A 370 -14.62 13.48 6.42
CA MET A 370 -13.63 13.23 5.37
C MET A 370 -12.79 14.50 5.21
N LYS A 371 -11.47 14.35 5.13
CA LYS A 371 -10.60 15.50 4.88
C LYS A 371 -10.90 16.08 3.50
N GLN A 372 -10.87 17.41 3.35
CA GLN A 372 -10.99 18.10 2.05
C GLN A 372 -9.94 17.67 1.00
N ASN A 373 -8.91 16.91 1.42
CA ASN A 373 -7.83 16.37 0.59
C ASN A 373 -7.83 14.83 0.49
N ALA A 374 -8.72 14.11 1.21
CA ALA A 374 -9.13 12.80 0.71
C ALA A 374 -9.78 13.13 -0.62
N ASP A 375 -9.13 12.77 -1.73
CA ASP A 375 -9.46 13.19 -3.11
C ASP A 375 -10.93 13.59 -3.17
N GLN A 376 -11.26 14.87 -3.42
CA GLN A 376 -12.62 15.46 -3.32
C GLN A 376 -13.69 14.70 -4.14
N SER A 377 -13.24 13.69 -4.88
CA SER A 377 -13.89 12.72 -5.73
C SER A 377 -14.23 11.37 -5.10
N GLY A 378 -13.83 11.09 -3.84
CA GLY A 378 -14.22 9.88 -3.10
C GLY A 378 -13.56 8.58 -3.57
N CYS A 379 -12.35 8.67 -4.11
CA CYS A 379 -11.58 7.56 -4.69
C CYS A 379 -10.83 6.78 -3.61
N PHE A 380 -10.80 5.45 -3.74
CA PHE A 380 -10.04 4.61 -2.83
C PHE A 380 -8.53 4.75 -3.01
N SER A 381 -7.78 4.32 -2.00
CA SER A 381 -6.35 4.08 -2.12
C SER A 381 -6.06 3.15 -3.31
N GLY A 382 -5.38 3.68 -4.33
CA GLY A 382 -5.05 2.98 -5.58
C GLY A 382 -6.02 3.27 -6.73
N GLU A 383 -7.15 3.94 -6.47
CA GLU A 383 -8.03 4.45 -7.51
C GLU A 383 -7.58 5.82 -8.01
N VAL A 384 -7.98 6.18 -9.23
CA VAL A 384 -7.65 7.45 -9.87
C VAL A 384 -8.94 8.13 -10.31
N GLU A 385 -9.16 9.37 -9.88
CA GLU A 385 -10.22 10.22 -10.43
C GLU A 385 -9.89 10.56 -11.89
N ILE A 386 -10.83 10.31 -12.80
CA ILE A 386 -10.58 10.49 -14.23
C ILE A 386 -11.38 11.68 -14.79
N LYS A 387 -10.67 12.65 -15.37
CA LYS A 387 -11.25 13.67 -16.26
C LYS A 387 -11.05 13.25 -17.72
N GLY A 388 -12.05 12.61 -18.32
CA GLY A 388 -12.03 12.22 -19.73
C GLY A 388 -12.25 10.72 -19.96
N TRP A 389 -12.46 10.33 -21.22
CA TRP A 389 -12.88 8.99 -21.60
C TRP A 389 -11.84 8.45 -22.59
N LEU A 390 -11.05 7.45 -22.18
CA LEU A 390 -10.29 6.63 -23.13
C LEU A 390 -11.18 5.48 -23.61
N SER A 391 -11.21 5.26 -24.91
CA SER A 391 -11.98 4.17 -25.51
C SER A 391 -11.28 2.83 -25.25
N GLN A 392 -12.05 1.74 -25.09
CA GLN A 392 -11.56 0.37 -24.90
C GLN A 392 -10.39 -0.03 -25.83
N THR A 393 -10.35 0.51 -27.05
CA THR A 393 -9.28 0.27 -28.03
C THR A 393 -7.96 0.92 -27.61
N GLU A 394 -7.98 2.17 -27.14
CA GLU A 394 -6.78 2.86 -26.64
C GLU A 394 -6.22 2.19 -25.38
N CYS A 395 -7.10 1.60 -24.57
CA CYS A 395 -6.77 0.82 -23.38
C CYS A 395 -5.98 -0.45 -23.75
N LEU A 396 -6.49 -1.20 -24.73
CA LEU A 396 -5.84 -2.41 -25.23
C LEU A 396 -4.51 -2.08 -25.91
N ASP A 397 -4.42 -0.99 -26.66
CA ASP A 397 -3.16 -0.54 -27.26
C ASP A 397 -2.10 -0.20 -26.20
N LYS A 398 -2.54 0.38 -25.07
CA LYS A 398 -1.69 0.68 -23.93
C LYS A 398 -1.19 -0.59 -23.23
N VAL A 399 -2.07 -1.56 -22.96
CA VAL A 399 -1.69 -2.89 -22.45
C VAL A 399 -0.73 -3.61 -23.42
N LYS A 400 -0.96 -3.54 -24.73
CA LYS A 400 -0.04 -4.11 -25.73
C LYS A 400 1.34 -3.43 -25.70
N SER A 401 1.38 -2.12 -25.47
CA SER A 401 2.63 -1.35 -25.42
C SER A 401 3.43 -1.52 -24.12
N ASP A 402 2.74 -1.89 -23.04
CA ASP A 402 3.30 -2.18 -21.74
C ASP A 402 2.44 -3.24 -21.03
N PRO A 403 2.70 -4.53 -21.28
CA PRO A 403 1.88 -5.61 -20.75
C PRO A 403 1.93 -5.63 -19.22
N ASP A 404 3.08 -5.34 -18.64
CA ASP A 404 3.30 -5.47 -17.20
C ASP A 404 2.57 -4.37 -16.37
N SER A 405 1.97 -3.39 -17.05
CA SER A 405 1.02 -2.44 -16.48
C SER A 405 -0.32 -3.09 -16.12
N ILE A 406 -0.69 -2.99 -14.85
CA ILE A 406 -2.06 -3.19 -14.40
C ILE A 406 -2.78 -1.85 -14.49
N TYR A 407 -3.90 -1.85 -15.19
CA TYR A 407 -4.75 -0.68 -15.30
C TYR A 407 -5.90 -0.76 -14.28
N GLY A 408 -6.13 0.35 -13.60
CA GLY A 408 -7.06 0.49 -12.49
C GLY A 408 -8.43 1.02 -12.86
N TYR A 409 -9.20 1.14 -11.80
CA TYR A 409 -10.63 1.41 -11.80
C TYR A 409 -10.93 2.89 -11.77
N ARG A 410 -11.96 3.30 -12.51
CA ARG A 410 -12.51 4.64 -12.43
C ARG A 410 -13.15 4.83 -11.06
N CYS A 411 -12.73 5.87 -10.37
CA CYS A 411 -13.46 6.39 -9.24
C CYS A 411 -14.71 7.16 -9.72
N GLU A 412 -15.89 6.63 -9.43
CA GLU A 412 -17.17 7.33 -9.59
C GLU A 412 -17.93 7.30 -8.27
N ALA A 413 -17.59 8.19 -7.33
CA ALA A 413 -18.23 8.22 -6.02
C ALA A 413 -19.74 8.56 -6.03
N SER A 414 -20.40 8.69 -7.19
CA SER A 414 -21.79 9.17 -7.24
C SER A 414 -22.78 8.48 -8.20
N GLN A 415 -22.41 7.58 -9.13
CA GLN A 415 -23.37 7.18 -10.19
C GLN A 415 -23.54 5.69 -10.51
N ASN A 416 -22.74 4.76 -10.00
CA ASN A 416 -22.89 3.33 -10.34
C ASN A 416 -22.91 2.42 -9.09
N ARG A 417 -24.12 2.16 -8.58
CA ARG A 417 -24.39 1.10 -7.60
C ARG A 417 -25.10 -0.07 -8.28
N ASN A 418 -24.79 -1.27 -7.84
CA ASN A 418 -25.57 -2.46 -8.15
C ASN A 418 -26.97 -2.34 -7.52
N PRO A 419 -27.99 -3.05 -8.06
CA PRO A 419 -29.35 -3.05 -7.52
C PRO A 419 -29.49 -3.53 -6.07
N ASP A 420 -28.48 -4.21 -5.54
CA ASP A 420 -28.40 -4.69 -4.16
C ASP A 420 -27.78 -3.67 -3.18
N GLY A 421 -27.46 -2.46 -3.66
CA GLY A 421 -26.86 -1.39 -2.87
C GLY A 421 -25.34 -1.46 -2.77
N THR A 422 -24.70 -2.55 -3.24
CA THR A 422 -23.24 -2.63 -3.32
C THR A 422 -22.71 -1.72 -4.42
N ARG A 423 -21.53 -1.11 -4.22
CA ARG A 423 -20.83 -0.43 -5.33
C ARG A 423 -20.52 -1.47 -6.41
N SER A 424 -20.70 -1.15 -7.68
CA SER A 424 -20.24 -2.02 -8.75
C SER A 424 -18.72 -2.16 -8.66
N ILE A 425 -18.30 -3.29 -8.08
CA ILE A 425 -16.93 -3.77 -8.10
C ILE A 425 -16.48 -3.77 -9.56
N GLY A 426 -15.28 -3.27 -9.84
CA GLY A 426 -14.62 -3.41 -11.12
C GLY A 426 -14.62 -4.85 -11.59
N LYS A 427 -15.63 -5.23 -12.36
CA LYS A 427 -15.44 -6.14 -13.47
C LYS A 427 -14.52 -5.42 -14.44
N PHE A 428 -13.70 -6.16 -15.18
CA PHE A 428 -13.25 -5.66 -16.47
C PHE A 428 -14.51 -5.41 -17.31
N VAL A 429 -15.00 -4.19 -17.29
CA VAL A 429 -16.22 -3.84 -17.99
C VAL A 429 -15.81 -3.66 -19.44
N LYS A 430 -15.99 -4.74 -20.21
CA LYS A 430 -15.90 -4.81 -21.67
C LYS A 430 -16.77 -3.76 -22.41
N THR A 431 -17.50 -2.92 -21.67
CA THR A 431 -18.33 -1.83 -22.17
C THR A 431 -17.64 -0.48 -21.95
N ALA A 432 -16.91 -0.05 -22.97
CA ALA A 432 -16.73 1.33 -23.45
C ALA A 432 -16.18 2.48 -22.54
N GLU A 433 -15.85 2.33 -21.26
CA GLU A 433 -15.53 3.50 -20.42
C GLU A 433 -14.19 3.44 -19.65
N GLY A 434 -13.10 3.94 -20.26
CA GLY A 434 -11.87 4.41 -19.59
C GLY A 434 -10.90 3.34 -19.06
N CYS A 435 -9.59 3.53 -19.28
CA CYS A 435 -8.53 2.70 -18.70
C CYS A 435 -7.35 3.59 -18.30
N ILE A 436 -6.89 3.46 -17.05
CA ILE A 436 -5.77 4.24 -16.52
C ILE A 436 -4.81 3.33 -15.79
N PHE A 437 -3.52 3.58 -15.95
CA PHE A 437 -2.46 2.89 -15.25
C PHE A 437 -2.67 2.96 -13.73
N SER A 438 -2.81 1.81 -13.07
CA SER A 438 -2.91 1.69 -11.61
C SER A 438 -1.53 1.45 -11.02
N ASN A 439 -0.95 0.31 -11.37
CA ASN A 439 0.28 -0.20 -10.78
C ASN A 439 0.92 -1.23 -11.71
N CYS A 440 2.10 -1.70 -11.35
CA CYS A 440 2.73 -2.81 -12.05
C CYS A 440 2.30 -4.14 -11.43
N ARG A 441 2.36 -5.22 -12.22
CA ARG A 441 2.21 -6.57 -11.67
C ARG A 441 3.41 -6.92 -10.75
N PRO A 442 3.24 -7.90 -9.84
CA PRO A 442 4.31 -8.30 -8.93
C PRO A 442 5.65 -8.59 -9.63
N GLY A 443 6.73 -8.04 -9.09
CA GLY A 443 8.08 -8.15 -9.63
C GLY A 443 8.43 -7.14 -10.73
N TYR A 444 7.58 -6.14 -10.93
CA TYR A 444 7.78 -5.03 -11.84
C TYR A 444 7.52 -3.71 -11.12
N SER A 445 8.24 -2.67 -11.52
CA SER A 445 8.11 -1.34 -10.95
C SER A 445 7.93 -0.28 -12.00
N ARG A 446 7.24 0.79 -11.62
CA ARG A 446 7.02 1.91 -12.51
C ARG A 446 8.32 2.69 -12.73
N LYS A 447 8.73 2.80 -13.98
CA LYS A 447 9.78 3.71 -14.43
C LYS A 447 9.20 4.60 -15.52
N TRP A 448 8.94 5.86 -15.16
CA TRP A 448 8.22 6.82 -16.00
C TRP A 448 6.77 6.38 -16.29
N ASP A 449 6.47 6.09 -17.54
CA ASP A 449 5.16 5.65 -18.04
C ASP A 449 5.09 4.15 -18.32
N LYS A 450 6.07 3.37 -17.85
CA LYS A 450 6.15 1.92 -18.09
C LYS A 450 6.49 1.11 -16.87
N CYS A 451 6.03 -0.14 -16.85
CA CYS A 451 6.50 -1.16 -15.93
C CYS A 451 7.80 -1.78 -16.44
N VAL A 452 8.79 -1.82 -15.57
CA VAL A 452 10.10 -2.43 -15.83
C VAL A 452 10.38 -3.49 -14.80
N LYS A 453 11.12 -4.52 -15.19
CA LYS A 453 11.54 -5.58 -14.27
C LYS A 453 12.33 -5.00 -13.10
N ASP A 454 11.94 -5.40 -11.90
CA ASP A 454 12.72 -5.14 -10.69
C ASP A 454 14.09 -5.81 -10.80
N THR A 455 15.12 -5.11 -10.35
CA THR A 455 16.45 -5.69 -10.24
C THR A 455 16.53 -6.46 -8.92
N PRO A 456 16.87 -7.76 -8.92
CA PRO A 456 17.05 -8.49 -7.68
C PRO A 456 18.13 -7.87 -6.80
N LEU A 457 17.82 -7.69 -5.52
CA LEU A 457 18.80 -7.24 -4.52
C LEU A 457 19.53 -8.43 -3.89
N LEU A 458 20.50 -8.15 -3.00
CA LEU A 458 21.30 -9.19 -2.35
C LEU A 458 20.41 -10.26 -1.70
N GLY A 459 20.69 -11.53 -1.98
CA GLY A 459 19.92 -12.65 -1.44
C GLY A 459 18.58 -12.89 -2.14
N GLU A 460 18.21 -12.10 -3.16
CA GLU A 460 17.05 -12.33 -4.01
C GLU A 460 17.41 -13.05 -5.29
N THR A 461 16.53 -13.92 -5.76
CA THR A 461 16.62 -14.54 -7.08
C THR A 461 15.49 -14.08 -7.99
N GLU A 462 15.75 -14.12 -9.29
CA GLU A 462 14.74 -13.87 -10.33
C GLU A 462 13.48 -14.72 -10.12
N ALA A 463 13.63 -16.00 -9.80
CA ALA A 463 12.52 -16.94 -9.62
C ALA A 463 11.65 -16.62 -8.39
N GLU A 464 12.17 -15.90 -7.39
CA GLU A 464 11.42 -15.50 -6.20
C GLU A 464 10.68 -14.17 -6.39
N ILE A 465 11.24 -13.27 -7.20
CA ILE A 465 10.62 -11.99 -7.54
C ILE A 465 9.58 -12.19 -8.65
N ARG A 466 9.91 -13.04 -9.63
CA ARG A 466 9.11 -13.35 -10.83
C ARG A 466 9.09 -14.88 -11.05
N PRO A 467 8.23 -15.62 -10.36
CA PRO A 467 8.07 -17.06 -10.57
C PRO A 467 7.65 -17.39 -12.01
N ASP A 468 8.31 -18.38 -12.63
CA ASP A 468 8.03 -18.82 -14.01
C ASP A 468 6.56 -19.23 -14.21
N THR A 469 5.93 -19.80 -13.18
CA THR A 469 4.52 -20.21 -13.21
C THR A 469 3.60 -19.01 -13.37
N LEU A 470 3.85 -17.92 -12.64
CA LEU A 470 3.09 -16.68 -12.77
C LEU A 470 3.32 -16.00 -14.11
N GLU A 471 4.55 -16.07 -14.61
CA GLU A 471 4.86 -15.56 -15.95
C GLU A 471 4.06 -16.31 -17.01
N GLN A 472 3.99 -17.64 -16.93
CA GLN A 472 3.19 -18.46 -17.84
C GLN A 472 1.69 -18.14 -17.75
N GLU A 473 1.12 -18.11 -16.54
CA GLU A 473 -0.29 -17.73 -16.30
C GLU A 473 -0.59 -16.37 -16.95
N TYR A 474 0.30 -15.40 -16.80
CA TYR A 474 0.15 -14.07 -17.35
C TYR A 474 0.23 -14.03 -18.88
N GLN A 475 1.18 -14.76 -19.48
CA GLN A 475 1.29 -14.88 -20.93
C GLN A 475 0.07 -15.61 -21.55
N GLU A 476 -0.53 -16.56 -20.83
CA GLU A 476 -1.77 -17.21 -21.25
C GLU A 476 -2.96 -16.24 -21.22
N GLN A 477 -3.08 -15.42 -20.18
CA GLN A 477 -4.08 -14.35 -20.10
C GLN A 477 -3.95 -13.38 -21.29
N LEU A 478 -2.73 -12.94 -21.62
CA LEU A 478 -2.47 -12.09 -22.80
C LEU A 478 -2.93 -12.74 -24.11
N LYS A 479 -2.68 -14.03 -24.30
CA LYS A 479 -3.14 -14.76 -25.51
C LYS A 479 -4.66 -14.88 -25.57
N GLU A 480 -5.32 -15.09 -24.43
CA GLU A 480 -6.77 -15.10 -24.35
C GLU A 480 -7.35 -13.73 -24.76
N PHE A 481 -6.74 -12.63 -24.30
CA PHE A 481 -7.09 -11.27 -24.73
C PHE A 481 -6.96 -11.08 -26.25
N GLU A 482 -5.87 -11.57 -26.85
CA GLU A 482 -5.67 -11.49 -28.32
C GLU A 482 -6.69 -12.34 -29.09
N ALA A 483 -7.01 -13.55 -28.60
CA ALA A 483 -7.96 -14.45 -29.26
C ALA A 483 -9.41 -13.91 -29.20
N GLU A 484 -9.79 -13.27 -28.09
CA GLU A 484 -11.12 -12.69 -27.91
C GLU A 484 -11.33 -11.43 -28.82
N GLU A 485 -10.26 -10.70 -29.16
CA GLU A 485 -10.30 -9.58 -30.10
C GLU A 485 -10.59 -10.02 -31.53
N VAL A 486 -9.96 -11.12 -31.99
CA VAL A 486 -10.17 -11.67 -33.34
C VAL A 486 -11.64 -12.06 -33.53
N THR A 487 -12.24 -12.70 -32.52
CA THR A 487 -13.64 -13.13 -32.58
C THR A 487 -14.63 -11.95 -32.55
N THR A 488 -14.39 -10.92 -31.73
CA THR A 488 -15.26 -9.74 -31.67
C THR A 488 -15.14 -8.84 -32.92
N GLU A 489 -13.96 -8.73 -33.54
CA GLU A 489 -13.80 -8.10 -34.84
C GLU A 489 -14.58 -8.83 -35.94
N GLU A 490 -14.52 -10.16 -35.96
CA GLU A 490 -15.29 -10.99 -36.89
C GLU A 490 -16.79 -10.78 -36.69
N GLU A 491 -17.30 -10.86 -35.45
CA GLU A 491 -18.72 -10.62 -35.16
C GLU A 491 -19.21 -9.22 -35.55
N LYS A 492 -18.40 -8.18 -35.32
CA LYS A 492 -18.70 -6.81 -35.78
C LYS A 492 -18.79 -6.73 -37.31
N LYS A 493 -17.92 -7.42 -38.04
CA LYS A 493 -18.00 -7.54 -39.51
C LYS A 493 -19.28 -8.27 -39.93
N THR A 494 -19.63 -9.38 -39.29
CA THR A 494 -20.83 -10.16 -39.62
C THR A 494 -22.12 -9.37 -39.37
N ASN A 495 -22.19 -8.59 -38.28
CA ASN A 495 -23.34 -7.74 -37.97
C ASN A 495 -23.48 -6.55 -38.95
N LYS A 496 -22.38 -5.94 -39.40
CA LYS A 496 -22.43 -4.93 -40.47
C LYS A 496 -23.03 -5.50 -41.76
N TRP A 497 -22.66 -6.71 -42.15
CA TRP A 497 -23.22 -7.37 -43.34
C TRP A 497 -24.71 -7.70 -43.19
N LYS A 498 -25.18 -8.10 -41.99
CA LYS A 498 -26.61 -8.30 -41.73
C LYS A 498 -27.42 -7.01 -41.85
N VAL A 499 -26.91 -5.89 -41.32
CA VAL A 499 -27.56 -4.58 -41.43
C VAL A 499 -27.64 -4.12 -42.89
N VAL A 500 -26.56 -4.28 -43.65
CA VAL A 500 -26.55 -4.00 -45.10
C VAL A 500 -27.58 -4.87 -45.84
N GLY A 501 -27.69 -6.16 -45.49
CA GLY A 501 -28.69 -7.06 -46.06
C GLY A 501 -30.13 -6.63 -45.76
N ILE A 502 -30.43 -6.21 -44.52
CA ILE A 502 -31.76 -5.71 -44.13
C ILE A 502 -32.11 -4.43 -44.89
N VAL A 503 -31.17 -3.49 -45.02
CA VAL A 503 -31.37 -2.25 -45.77
C VAL A 503 -31.69 -2.54 -47.24
N PHE A 504 -30.99 -3.48 -47.87
CA PHE A 504 -31.26 -3.90 -49.24
C PHE A 504 -32.65 -4.51 -49.41
N ILE A 505 -33.11 -5.33 -48.46
CA ILE A 505 -34.45 -5.92 -48.47
C ILE A 505 -35.52 -4.82 -48.39
N VAL A 506 -35.35 -3.85 -47.48
CA VAL A 506 -36.28 -2.73 -47.32
C VAL A 506 -36.36 -1.89 -48.60
N ILE A 507 -35.22 -1.57 -49.22
CA ILE A 507 -35.18 -0.83 -50.49
C ILE A 507 -35.89 -1.60 -51.61
N ALA A 508 -35.68 -2.92 -51.70
CA ALA A 508 -36.35 -3.76 -52.69
C ALA A 508 -37.87 -3.78 -52.50
N VAL A 509 -38.37 -3.87 -51.26
CA VAL A 509 -39.81 -3.83 -50.96
C VAL A 509 -40.42 -2.49 -51.35
N ILE A 510 -39.74 -1.37 -51.04
CA ILE A 510 -40.18 -0.02 -51.43
C ILE A 510 -40.23 0.11 -52.96
N ALA A 511 -39.21 -0.38 -53.67
CA ALA A 511 -39.17 -0.34 -55.13
C ALA A 511 -40.32 -1.14 -55.76
N VAL A 512 -40.63 -2.33 -55.24
CA VAL A 512 -41.76 -3.16 -55.69
C VAL A 512 -43.09 -2.44 -55.43
N ALA A 513 -43.28 -1.86 -54.25
CA ALA A 513 -44.49 -1.10 -53.92
C ALA A 513 -44.69 0.10 -54.86
N ALA A 514 -43.63 0.85 -55.14
CA ALA A 514 -43.66 1.96 -56.10
C ALA A 514 -44.03 1.48 -57.52
N LEU A 515 -43.49 0.34 -57.95
CA LEU A 515 -43.78 -0.26 -59.25
C LEU A 515 -45.25 -0.68 -59.36
N VAL A 516 -45.80 -1.29 -58.30
CA VAL A 516 -47.23 -1.63 -58.21
C VAL A 516 -48.10 -0.36 -58.31
N VAL A 517 -47.75 0.71 -57.59
CA VAL A 517 -48.48 1.99 -57.66
C VAL A 517 -48.45 2.57 -59.08
N ILE A 518 -47.30 2.52 -59.75
CA ILE A 518 -47.16 2.98 -61.14
C ILE A 518 -48.03 2.15 -62.08
N VAL A 519 -48.02 0.82 -61.95
CA VAL A 519 -48.84 -0.09 -62.78
C VAL A 519 -50.33 0.17 -62.56
N VAL A 520 -50.77 0.33 -61.31
CA VAL A 520 -52.16 0.67 -60.98
C VAL A 520 -52.54 2.03 -61.56
N ALA A 521 -51.68 3.04 -61.43
CA ALA A 521 -51.93 4.36 -62.01
C ALA A 521 -52.04 4.32 -63.54
N LEU A 522 -51.19 3.54 -64.21
CA LEU A 522 -51.25 3.33 -65.66
C LEU A 522 -52.52 2.59 -66.08
N LEU A 523 -52.93 1.55 -65.35
CA LEU A 523 -54.18 0.83 -65.59
C LEU A 523 -55.41 1.71 -65.39
N VAL A 524 -55.46 2.52 -64.33
CA VAL A 524 -56.54 3.50 -64.09
C VAL A 524 -56.60 4.54 -65.20
N ARG A 525 -55.45 5.04 -65.65
CA ARG A 525 -55.36 6.02 -66.75
C ARG A 525 -55.78 5.40 -68.09
N TRP A 526 -55.45 4.14 -68.33
CA TRP A 526 -55.90 3.37 -69.49
C TRP A 526 -57.41 3.14 -69.47
N TYR A 527 -57.97 2.77 -68.31
CA TYR A 527 -59.42 2.56 -68.14
C TYR A 527 -60.22 3.86 -68.35
N ARG A 528 -59.75 4.99 -67.79
CA ARG A 528 -60.35 6.32 -68.05
C ARG A 528 -60.31 6.72 -69.52
N LYS A 529 -59.26 6.35 -70.26
CA LYS A 529 -59.14 6.65 -71.69
C LYS A 529 -60.08 5.79 -72.56
N LYS A 530 -60.44 4.59 -72.08
CA LYS A 530 -61.37 3.67 -72.75
C LYS A 530 -62.85 3.99 -72.49
N SER A 531 -63.17 4.67 -71.38
CA SER A 531 -64.54 5.10 -71.02
C SER A 531 -64.99 6.40 -71.71
N ASN A 532 -64.08 7.14 -72.35
CA ASN A 532 -64.37 8.39 -73.08
C ASN A 532 -64.31 8.23 -74.61
N ARG A 533 -64.44 6.99 -75.10
CA ARG A 533 -64.70 6.62 -76.49
C ARG A 533 -65.90 5.68 -76.48
#